data_AF-A0A933V742-F1
#
_entry.id   AF-A0A933V742-F1
#
_cell.length_a   1.000
_cell.length_b   1.000
_cell.length_c   1.000
_cell.angle_alpha   90.00
_cell.angle_beta   90.00
_cell.angle_gamma   90.00
#
_symmetry.space_group_name_H-M   'P 1'
#
loop_
_entity.id
_entity.type
_entity.pdbx_description
1 polymer ?
#
loop_
_entity_poly.entity_id
_entity_poly.type
_entity_poly.pdbx_seq_one_letter_code
_entity_poly.pdbx_strand_id
1 'polypeptide(L)'
;AKANWLRVLRGWSFDADGREGAVLKGWVESRFGLLPRFHGEPLRDFVSAPYLRYLEMRSAGLYGTNALEAQLDLLYAYSQYEFARLGVPPRLTLYRGINRIAEHEVLADQGDRQVVLLNNVVSFTTSRERAGEFGDYIVEAQVPTAKVFFHCGLLPDQLKGEDEHLVIGGVYEVALRTL
;
A
#
# COMPACT_ATOMS: atom_id res chain seq x y z
N ALA A 1 -11.53 -20.75 -8.19
CA ALA A 1 -10.10 -20.76 -8.59
C ALA A 1 -9.21 -20.56 -7.36
N LYS A 2 -8.08 -21.28 -7.27
CA LYS A 2 -7.08 -21.10 -6.19
C LYS A 2 -6.61 -19.64 -6.16
N ALA A 3 -6.39 -19.06 -4.97
CA ALA A 3 -5.90 -17.68 -4.88
C ALA A 3 -4.48 -17.59 -5.47
N ASN A 4 -4.24 -16.53 -6.26
CA ASN A 4 -2.96 -16.18 -6.88
C ASN A 4 -2.69 -14.69 -6.70
N TRP A 5 -1.47 -14.23 -7.01
CA TRP A 5 -1.06 -12.84 -6.83
C TRP A 5 -2.01 -11.85 -7.55
N LEU A 6 -2.50 -12.17 -8.74
CA LEU A 6 -3.40 -11.28 -9.49
C LEU A 6 -4.73 -11.07 -8.79
N ARG A 7 -5.29 -12.13 -8.18
CA ARG A 7 -6.49 -12.02 -7.35
C ARG A 7 -6.23 -11.14 -6.13
N VAL A 8 -5.05 -11.25 -5.52
CA VAL A 8 -4.68 -10.42 -4.37
C VAL A 8 -4.64 -8.94 -4.74
N LEU A 9 -3.99 -8.58 -5.85
CA LEU A 9 -3.96 -7.20 -6.33
C LEU A 9 -5.36 -6.65 -6.64
N ARG A 10 -6.20 -7.45 -7.32
CA ARG A 10 -7.59 -7.06 -7.61
C ARG A 10 -8.42 -6.89 -6.34
N GLY A 11 -8.23 -7.78 -5.36
CA GLY A 11 -8.90 -7.69 -4.07
C GLY A 11 -8.48 -6.45 -3.29
N TRP A 12 -7.20 -6.07 -3.36
CA TRP A 12 -6.70 -4.83 -2.76
C TRP A 12 -7.41 -3.59 -3.29
N SER A 13 -7.50 -3.44 -4.61
CA SER A 13 -8.16 -2.27 -5.22
C SER A 13 -9.68 -2.25 -4.97
N PHE A 14 -10.29 -3.38 -4.60
CA PHE A 14 -11.71 -3.44 -4.24
C PHE A 14 -11.95 -3.16 -2.74
N ASP A 15 -11.17 -3.80 -1.86
CA ASP A 15 -11.27 -3.66 -0.41
C ASP A 15 -9.91 -3.95 0.24
N ALA A 16 -9.18 -2.89 0.58
CA ALA A 16 -7.88 -2.96 1.24
C ALA A 16 -7.97 -3.52 2.68
N ASP A 17 -9.17 -3.60 3.26
CA ASP A 17 -9.46 -4.18 4.56
C ASP A 17 -10.12 -5.57 4.46
N GLY A 18 -10.22 -6.10 3.24
CA GLY A 18 -10.64 -7.46 2.98
C GLY A 18 -9.50 -8.47 3.10
N ARG A 19 -9.83 -9.76 2.88
CA ARG A 19 -8.89 -10.88 3.01
C ARG A 19 -7.62 -10.71 2.18
N GLU A 20 -7.75 -10.29 0.92
CA GLU A 20 -6.63 -10.05 0.02
C GLU A 20 -5.72 -8.91 0.55
N GLY A 21 -6.30 -7.87 1.16
CA GLY A 21 -5.55 -6.83 1.87
C GLY A 21 -4.83 -7.34 3.11
N ALA A 22 -5.45 -8.27 3.86
CA ALA A 22 -4.79 -8.92 5.01
C ALA A 22 -3.53 -9.68 4.58
N VAL A 23 -3.59 -10.36 3.43
CA VAL A 23 -2.45 -11.08 2.84
C VAL A 23 -1.31 -10.11 2.47
N LEU A 24 -1.60 -9.00 1.77
CA LEU A 24 -0.57 -8.02 1.40
C LEU A 24 0.08 -7.36 2.63
N LYS A 25 -0.75 -6.94 3.59
CA LYS A 25 -0.27 -6.40 4.88
C LYS A 25 0.64 -7.41 5.60
N GLY A 26 0.27 -8.69 5.60
CA GLY A 26 1.08 -9.76 6.19
C GLY A 26 2.37 -10.06 5.42
N TRP A 27 2.35 -9.97 4.10
CA TRP A 27 3.55 -10.11 3.26
C TRP A 27 4.54 -8.98 3.56
N VAL A 28 4.08 -7.73 3.62
CA VAL A 28 4.95 -6.59 3.96
C VAL A 28 5.55 -6.74 5.36
N GLU A 29 4.73 -7.12 6.34
CA GLU A 29 5.21 -7.40 7.70
C GLU A 29 6.32 -8.47 7.68
N SER A 30 6.11 -9.56 6.94
CA SER A 30 7.06 -10.68 6.87
C SER A 30 8.38 -10.31 6.19
N ARG A 31 8.38 -9.48 5.15
CA ARG A 31 9.58 -9.18 4.34
C ARG A 31 10.33 -7.94 4.81
N PHE A 32 9.61 -6.98 5.39
CA PHE A 32 10.16 -5.66 5.75
C PHE A 32 10.07 -5.36 7.25
N GLY A 33 9.41 -6.20 8.05
CA GLY A 33 9.26 -5.99 9.50
C GLY A 33 8.32 -4.83 9.86
N LEU A 34 7.52 -4.34 8.91
CA LEU A 34 6.60 -3.23 9.12
C LEU A 34 5.22 -3.73 9.54
N LEU A 35 4.84 -3.44 10.78
CA LEU A 35 3.55 -3.84 11.35
C LEU A 35 2.39 -3.07 10.70
N PRO A 36 1.28 -3.74 10.36
CA PRO A 36 0.08 -3.04 9.93
C PRO A 36 -0.54 -2.27 11.10
N ARG A 37 -0.99 -1.05 10.84
CA ARG A 37 -1.62 -0.15 11.83
C ARG A 37 -3.13 -0.15 11.75
N PHE A 38 -3.70 -0.60 10.63
CA PHE A 38 -5.13 -0.57 10.37
C PHE A 38 -5.59 -1.72 9.46
N HIS A 39 -6.72 -2.34 9.78
CA HIS A 39 -7.41 -3.31 8.93
C HIS A 39 -8.89 -3.37 9.33
N GLY A 40 -9.71 -2.51 8.72
CA GLY A 40 -11.11 -2.24 9.10
C GLY A 40 -11.23 -1.47 10.43
N GLU A 41 -10.34 -1.76 11.36
CA GLU A 41 -10.19 -1.10 12.65
C GLU A 41 -8.69 -0.89 12.99
N PRO A 42 -8.36 0.05 13.91
CA PRO A 42 -7.00 0.26 14.36
C PRO A 42 -6.38 -0.99 15.02
N LEU A 43 -5.19 -1.39 14.57
CA LEU A 43 -4.45 -2.53 15.07
C LEU A 43 -3.41 -2.06 16.11
N ARG A 44 -3.88 -1.71 17.31
CA ARG A 44 -3.03 -1.14 18.38
C ARG A 44 -2.43 -2.19 19.32
N ASP A 45 -3.07 -3.34 19.45
CA ASP A 45 -2.72 -4.39 20.41
C ASP A 45 -2.87 -5.78 19.78
N PHE A 46 -1.86 -6.62 19.96
CA PHE A 46 -1.74 -7.99 19.44
C PHE A 46 -2.77 -8.97 20.03
N VAL A 47 -3.42 -8.65 21.14
CA VAL A 47 -4.49 -9.49 21.71
C VAL A 47 -5.89 -8.94 21.49
N SER A 48 -5.99 -7.78 20.83
CA SER A 48 -7.28 -7.15 20.56
C SER A 48 -8.10 -7.94 19.54
N ALA A 49 -9.43 -7.88 19.67
CA ALA A 49 -10.34 -8.54 18.72
C ALA A 49 -10.12 -8.09 17.26
N PRO A 50 -9.84 -6.81 16.93
CA PRO A 50 -9.43 -6.39 15.59
C PRO A 50 -8.19 -7.11 15.08
N TYR A 51 -7.15 -7.25 15.92
CA TYR A 51 -5.92 -7.90 15.52
C TYR A 51 -6.12 -9.40 15.27
N LEU A 52 -6.88 -10.08 16.12
CA LEU A 52 -7.22 -11.49 15.92
C LEU A 52 -8.03 -11.72 14.63
N ARG A 53 -8.98 -10.84 14.31
CA ARG A 53 -9.72 -10.89 13.03
C ARG A 53 -8.80 -10.70 11.83
N TYR A 54 -7.89 -9.72 11.90
CA TYR A 54 -6.87 -9.51 10.86
C TYR A 54 -6.02 -10.78 10.65
N LEU A 55 -5.56 -11.43 11.73
CA LEU A 55 -4.79 -12.66 11.65
C LEU A 55 -5.60 -13.83 11.05
N GLU A 56 -6.88 -13.95 11.41
CA GLU A 56 -7.78 -14.95 10.84
C GLU A 56 -7.94 -14.75 9.34
N MET A 57 -8.21 -13.52 8.89
CA MET A 57 -8.32 -13.19 7.46
C MET A 57 -7.01 -13.45 6.70
N ARG A 58 -5.87 -13.04 7.26
CA ARG A 58 -4.55 -13.33 6.68
C ARG A 58 -4.34 -14.83 6.52
N SER A 59 -4.61 -15.60 7.57
CA SER A 59 -4.43 -17.06 7.57
C SER A 59 -5.34 -17.73 6.55
N ALA A 60 -6.61 -17.34 6.50
CA ALA A 60 -7.57 -17.82 5.51
C ALA A 60 -7.18 -17.45 4.07
N GLY A 61 -6.57 -16.27 3.87
CA GLY A 61 -6.09 -15.81 2.57
C GLY A 61 -4.85 -16.57 2.07
N LEU A 62 -3.99 -17.04 2.98
CA LEU A 62 -2.81 -17.84 2.67
C LEU A 62 -3.10 -19.34 2.56
N TYR A 63 -4.19 -19.82 3.19
CA TYR A 63 -4.53 -21.23 3.22
C TYR A 63 -4.81 -21.82 1.82
N GLY A 64 -4.21 -22.97 1.52
CA GLY A 64 -4.41 -23.68 0.26
C GLY A 64 -3.92 -22.93 -0.98
N THR A 65 -3.05 -21.94 -0.80
CA THR A 65 -2.48 -21.15 -1.88
C THR A 65 -1.15 -21.74 -2.34
N ASN A 66 -0.92 -21.79 -3.65
CA ASN A 66 0.29 -22.38 -4.23
C ASN A 66 1.49 -21.42 -4.04
N ALA A 67 2.03 -21.32 -2.82
CA ALA A 67 3.13 -20.43 -2.46
C ALA A 67 2.85 -18.95 -2.80
N LEU A 68 1.69 -18.43 -2.36
CA LEU A 68 1.24 -17.08 -2.70
C LEU A 68 2.26 -16.00 -2.33
N GLU A 69 2.91 -16.11 -1.17
CA GLU A 69 3.91 -15.12 -0.77
C GLU A 69 5.13 -15.11 -1.72
N ALA A 70 5.57 -16.27 -2.20
CA ALA A 70 6.65 -16.33 -3.20
C ALA A 70 6.24 -15.73 -4.55
N GLN A 71 4.94 -15.79 -4.90
CA GLN A 71 4.43 -15.09 -6.07
C GLN A 71 4.49 -13.56 -5.89
N LEU A 72 4.23 -13.05 -4.68
CA LEU A 72 4.36 -11.64 -4.35
C LEU A 72 5.84 -11.20 -4.32
N ASP A 73 6.74 -12.06 -3.82
CA ASP A 73 8.19 -11.83 -3.86
C ASP A 73 8.67 -11.68 -5.31
N LEU A 74 8.20 -12.56 -6.22
CA LEU A 74 8.50 -12.47 -7.65
C LEU A 74 7.94 -11.19 -8.28
N LEU A 75 6.71 -10.80 -7.95
CA LEU A 75 6.10 -9.58 -8.46
C LEU A 75 6.90 -8.34 -8.01
N TYR A 76 7.28 -8.26 -6.74
CA TYR A 76 8.12 -7.19 -6.23
C TYR A 76 9.47 -7.14 -6.96
N ALA A 77 10.16 -8.27 -7.07
CA ALA A 77 11.44 -8.36 -7.76
C ALA A 77 11.34 -7.94 -9.24
N TYR A 78 10.26 -8.33 -9.92
CA TYR A 78 9.97 -7.91 -11.28
C TYR A 78 9.74 -6.39 -11.37
N SER A 79 8.96 -5.79 -10.47
CA SER A 79 8.79 -4.34 -10.42
C SER A 79 10.13 -3.61 -10.28
N GLN A 80 11.00 -4.07 -9.37
CA GLN A 80 12.32 -3.47 -9.18
C GLN A 80 13.22 -3.62 -10.41
N TYR A 81 13.18 -4.80 -11.06
CA TYR A 81 13.89 -5.03 -12.31
C TYR A 81 13.43 -4.07 -13.41
N GLU A 82 12.12 -3.89 -13.58
CA GLU A 82 11.56 -2.99 -14.60
C GLU A 82 11.92 -1.53 -14.33
N PHE A 83 11.90 -1.08 -13.06
CA PHE A 83 12.36 0.27 -12.71
C PHE A 83 13.81 0.51 -13.12
N ALA A 84 14.69 -0.45 -12.85
CA ALA A 84 16.10 -0.36 -13.25
C ALA A 84 16.25 -0.36 -14.78
N ARG A 85 15.53 -1.26 -15.48
CA ARG A 85 15.59 -1.39 -16.94
C ARG A 85 15.10 -0.14 -17.67
N LEU A 86 14.03 0.48 -17.16
CA LEU A 86 13.43 1.69 -17.73
C LEU A 86 14.15 2.98 -17.31
N GLY A 87 15.16 2.89 -16.43
CA GLY A 87 15.88 4.06 -15.93
C GLY A 87 14.99 4.97 -15.08
N VAL A 88 14.02 4.39 -14.36
CA VAL A 88 13.14 5.16 -13.47
C VAL A 88 13.98 5.81 -12.36
N PRO A 89 13.78 7.11 -12.07
CA PRO A 89 14.50 7.78 -11.00
C PRO A 89 14.33 7.05 -9.65
N PRO A 90 15.30 7.10 -8.73
CA PRO A 90 15.25 6.37 -7.46
C PRO A 90 14.13 6.84 -6.52
N ARG A 91 13.49 7.97 -6.83
CA ARG A 91 12.36 8.52 -6.10
C ARG A 91 11.30 9.01 -7.09
N LEU A 92 10.04 8.76 -6.76
CA LEU A 92 8.88 9.21 -7.52
C LEU A 92 8.08 10.21 -6.69
N THR A 93 7.62 11.28 -7.31
CA THR A 93 6.57 12.13 -6.73
C THR A 93 5.24 11.42 -6.90
N LEU A 94 4.62 11.03 -5.80
CA LEU A 94 3.32 10.38 -5.79
C LEU A 94 2.35 11.13 -4.87
N TYR A 95 1.06 10.99 -5.18
CA TYR A 95 -0.04 11.66 -4.51
C TYR A 95 -1.01 10.66 -3.90
N ARG A 96 -1.65 11.03 -2.80
CA ARG A 96 -2.74 10.26 -2.18
C ARG A 96 -3.80 11.22 -1.66
N GLY A 97 -5.06 10.97 -2.01
CA GLY A 97 -6.19 11.65 -1.39
C GLY A 97 -6.45 11.08 0.00
N ILE A 98 -6.71 11.96 0.97
CA ILE A 98 -7.12 11.57 2.31
C ILE A 98 -8.30 12.43 2.76
N ASN A 99 -9.30 11.79 3.35
CA ASN A 99 -10.48 12.49 3.89
C ASN A 99 -10.12 13.30 5.15
N ARG A 100 -9.29 12.74 6.04
CA ARG A 100 -8.80 13.44 7.24
C ARG A 100 -7.39 13.03 7.59
N ILE A 101 -6.48 13.99 7.73
CA ILE A 101 -5.14 13.78 8.28
C ILE A 101 -5.17 13.12 9.66
N ALA A 102 -6.20 13.42 10.46
CA ALA A 102 -6.37 12.87 11.80
C ALA A 102 -6.54 11.33 11.84
N GLU A 103 -6.76 10.68 10.69
CA GLU A 103 -6.77 9.22 10.58
C GLU A 103 -5.35 8.63 10.49
N HIS A 104 -4.35 9.48 10.24
CA HIS A 104 -2.93 9.13 10.24
C HIS A 104 -2.23 9.65 11.48
N GLU A 105 -1.29 8.86 12.00
CA GLU A 105 -0.49 9.24 13.14
C GLU A 105 0.61 10.21 12.68
N VAL A 106 0.43 11.50 13.02
CA VAL A 106 1.40 12.57 12.75
C VAL A 106 2.52 12.50 13.80
N LEU A 107 3.74 12.20 13.35
CA LEU A 107 4.92 12.08 14.19
C LEU A 107 5.66 13.41 14.38
N ALA A 108 5.60 14.29 13.38
CA ALA A 108 6.12 15.66 13.46
C ALA A 108 5.31 16.58 12.54
N ASP A 109 5.00 17.78 13.03
CA ASP A 109 4.30 18.81 12.26
C ASP A 109 5.22 20.02 12.07
N GLN A 110 5.50 20.36 10.82
CA GLN A 110 6.27 21.54 10.41
C GLN A 110 5.46 22.42 9.45
N GLY A 111 4.13 22.45 9.60
CA GLY A 111 3.23 23.27 8.79
C GLY A 111 2.90 22.60 7.46
N ASP A 112 3.55 23.04 6.37
CA ASP A 112 3.27 22.52 5.02
C ASP A 112 3.90 21.13 4.78
N ARG A 113 4.86 20.75 5.61
CA ARG A 113 5.47 19.43 5.67
C ARG A 113 5.18 18.76 7.00
N GLN A 114 4.84 17.48 6.91
CA GLN A 114 4.57 16.65 8.07
C GLN A 114 5.27 15.31 7.92
N VAL A 115 5.63 14.72 9.04
CA VAL A 115 6.07 13.33 9.09
C VAL A 115 4.91 12.51 9.59
N VAL A 116 4.43 11.59 8.76
CA VAL A 116 3.27 10.74 9.04
C VAL A 116 3.66 9.28 9.04
N LEU A 117 3.03 8.50 9.92
CA LEU A 117 3.08 7.05 9.90
C LEU A 117 1.90 6.52 9.08
N LEU A 118 2.20 6.02 7.89
CA LEU A 118 1.25 5.33 7.02
C LEU A 118 1.13 3.86 7.45
N ASN A 119 -0.01 3.24 7.11
CA ASN A 119 -0.16 1.78 7.22
C ASN A 119 0.95 1.06 6.43
N ASN A 120 1.28 -0.19 6.74
CA ASN A 120 2.46 -0.84 6.17
C ASN A 120 2.39 -1.07 4.65
N VAL A 121 1.20 -1.03 4.05
CA VAL A 121 0.99 -0.92 2.61
C VAL A 121 -0.14 0.07 2.34
N VAL A 122 0.04 0.92 1.34
CA VAL A 122 -0.86 2.02 0.99
C VAL A 122 -0.85 2.27 -0.52
N SER A 123 -1.98 2.75 -1.03
CA SER A 123 -2.11 3.16 -2.43
C SER A 123 -1.70 4.63 -2.63
N PHE A 124 -1.01 4.88 -3.73
CA PHE A 124 -0.65 6.20 -4.23
C PHE A 124 -0.99 6.29 -5.72
N THR A 125 -0.97 7.49 -6.28
CA THR A 125 -1.12 7.72 -7.72
C THR A 125 -0.11 8.74 -8.23
N THR A 126 0.25 8.68 -9.51
CA THR A 126 1.04 9.72 -10.18
C THR A 126 0.20 10.95 -10.56
N SER A 127 -1.14 10.82 -10.57
CA SER A 127 -2.04 11.92 -10.91
C SER A 127 -2.52 12.67 -9.68
N ARG A 128 -2.13 13.94 -9.55
CA ARG A 128 -2.65 14.83 -8.52
C ARG A 128 -4.16 15.02 -8.63
N GLU A 129 -4.68 15.13 -9.86
CA GLU A 129 -6.11 15.27 -10.13
C GLU A 129 -6.89 14.09 -9.58
N ARG A 130 -6.45 12.86 -9.89
CA ARG A 130 -7.08 11.65 -9.35
C ARG A 130 -6.99 11.58 -7.84
N ALA A 131 -5.86 11.98 -7.24
CA ALA A 131 -5.76 12.03 -5.78
C ALA A 131 -6.83 12.96 -5.16
N GLY A 132 -7.23 14.02 -5.86
CA GLY A 132 -8.28 14.92 -5.42
C GLY A 132 -9.70 14.36 -5.48
N GLU A 133 -9.91 13.24 -6.16
CA GLU A 133 -11.20 12.53 -6.16
C GLU A 133 -11.47 11.82 -4.82
N PHE A 134 -10.43 11.62 -3.99
CA PHE A 134 -10.46 10.75 -2.81
C PHE A 134 -10.33 11.47 -1.45
N GLY A 135 -10.57 12.78 -1.38
CA GLY A 135 -10.71 13.48 -0.10
C GLY A 135 -10.41 14.98 -0.13
N ASP A 136 -10.47 15.61 1.05
CA ASP A 136 -10.31 17.06 1.23
C ASP A 136 -8.85 17.54 1.12
N TYR A 137 -7.89 16.64 1.31
CA TYR A 137 -6.46 16.93 1.28
C TYR A 137 -5.72 15.98 0.34
N ILE A 138 -4.71 16.53 -0.34
CA ILE A 138 -3.75 15.76 -1.12
C ILE A 138 -2.44 15.68 -0.35
N VAL A 139 -2.02 14.45 -0.12
CA VAL A 139 -0.69 14.10 0.40
C VAL A 139 0.24 13.95 -0.79
N GLU A 140 1.25 14.79 -0.89
CA GLU A 140 2.36 14.65 -1.83
C GLU A 140 3.57 14.03 -1.12
N ALA A 141 4.13 12.96 -1.68
CA ALA A 141 5.27 12.26 -1.11
C ALA A 141 6.35 11.96 -2.16
N GLN A 142 7.61 12.09 -1.76
CA GLN A 142 8.75 11.60 -2.52
C GLN A 142 9.01 10.14 -2.11
N VAL A 143 8.49 9.19 -2.88
CA VAL A 143 8.53 7.76 -2.55
C VAL A 143 9.75 7.10 -3.22
N PRO A 144 10.68 6.49 -2.46
CA PRO A 144 11.74 5.68 -3.05
C PRO A 144 11.17 4.55 -3.90
N THR A 145 11.73 4.28 -5.08
CA THR A 145 11.28 3.17 -5.94
C THR A 145 11.39 1.80 -5.26
N ALA A 146 12.39 1.64 -4.37
CA ALA A 146 12.53 0.47 -3.51
C ALA A 146 11.35 0.25 -2.54
N LYS A 147 10.54 1.29 -2.27
CA LYS A 147 9.31 1.18 -1.50
C LYS A 147 8.07 1.00 -2.37
N VAL A 148 8.18 1.07 -3.70
CA VAL A 148 7.06 0.79 -4.59
C VAL A 148 6.98 -0.72 -4.82
N PHE A 149 5.94 -1.34 -4.28
CA PHE A 149 5.73 -2.78 -4.43
C PHE A 149 5.35 -3.13 -5.88
N PHE A 150 4.38 -2.39 -6.42
CA PHE A 150 3.79 -2.65 -7.73
C PHE A 150 3.07 -1.39 -8.24
N HIS A 151 3.03 -1.20 -9.56
CA HIS A 151 2.14 -0.22 -10.18
C HIS A 151 1.42 -0.81 -11.39
N CYS A 152 0.17 -0.42 -11.61
CA CYS A 152 -0.72 -1.03 -12.62
C CYS A 152 -0.13 -0.97 -14.04
N GLY A 153 0.67 0.05 -14.34
CA GLY A 153 1.34 0.21 -15.64
C GLY A 153 2.35 -0.89 -16.01
N LEU A 154 2.84 -1.69 -15.04
CA LEU A 154 3.75 -2.81 -15.32
C LEU A 154 3.07 -4.01 -15.98
N LEU A 155 1.75 -4.14 -15.81
CA LEU A 155 0.98 -5.27 -16.29
C LEU A 155 -0.18 -4.76 -17.17
N PRO A 156 0.12 -4.31 -18.40
CA PRO A 156 -0.90 -3.84 -19.32
C PRO A 156 -2.02 -4.89 -19.46
N ASP A 157 -3.25 -4.39 -19.52
CA ASP A 157 -4.50 -5.17 -19.64
C ASP A 157 -4.93 -6.04 -18.45
N GLN A 158 -4.11 -6.21 -17.41
CA GLN A 158 -4.47 -7.05 -16.25
C GLN A 158 -5.20 -6.28 -15.14
N LEU A 159 -4.88 -5.00 -14.99
CA LEU A 159 -5.44 -4.06 -14.02
C LEU A 159 -5.80 -2.77 -14.75
N LYS A 160 -7.02 -2.71 -15.30
CA LYS A 160 -7.56 -1.51 -15.94
C LYS A 160 -8.23 -0.67 -14.87
N GLY A 161 -7.79 0.56 -14.66
CA GLY A 161 -8.58 1.49 -13.84
C GLY A 161 -7.79 2.65 -13.29
N GLU A 162 -6.65 2.41 -12.66
CA GLU A 162 -6.03 3.45 -11.84
C GLU A 162 -4.53 3.45 -12.06
N ASP A 163 -3.92 4.63 -12.23
CA ASP A 163 -2.47 4.84 -12.18
C ASP A 163 -1.97 4.63 -10.73
N GLU A 164 -2.45 3.55 -10.11
CA GLU A 164 -2.27 3.16 -8.74
C GLU A 164 -0.89 2.54 -8.58
N HIS A 165 -0.21 3.01 -7.55
CA HIS A 165 1.06 2.52 -7.07
C HIS A 165 0.81 1.97 -5.67
N LEU A 166 0.95 0.66 -5.49
CA LEU A 166 1.03 0.07 -4.15
C LEU A 166 2.42 0.35 -3.59
N VAL A 167 2.44 1.03 -2.46
CA VAL A 167 3.65 1.49 -1.79
C VAL A 167 3.75 0.84 -0.41
N ILE A 168 4.93 0.31 -0.11
CA ILE A 168 5.35 -0.12 1.23
C ILE A 168 5.39 1.14 2.10
N GLY A 169 4.51 1.18 3.08
CA GLY A 169 4.29 2.34 3.94
C GLY A 169 5.34 2.51 5.05
N GLY A 170 4.86 2.78 6.26
CA GLY A 170 5.71 3.22 7.37
C GLY A 170 5.85 4.74 7.40
N VAL A 171 7.00 5.24 7.83
CA VAL A 171 7.23 6.68 8.05
C VAL A 171 7.56 7.39 6.74
N TYR A 172 6.86 8.49 6.48
CA TYR A 172 7.05 9.37 5.33
C TYR A 172 7.05 10.83 5.75
N GLU A 173 7.98 11.59 5.19
CA GLU A 173 7.80 13.03 5.05
C GLU A 173 6.84 13.27 3.89
N VAL A 174 5.82 14.07 4.14
CA VAL A 174 4.78 14.42 3.18
C VAL A 174 4.56 15.91 3.16
N ALA A 175 4.18 16.43 2.01
CA ALA A 175 3.72 17.80 1.89
C ALA A 175 2.20 17.80 1.73
N LEU A 176 1.53 18.60 2.54
CA LEU A 176 0.08 18.74 2.48
C LEU A 176 -0.29 19.81 1.49
N ARG A 177 -1.24 19.48 0.62
CA ARG A 177 -1.79 20.38 -0.38
C ARG A 177 -3.30 20.36 -0.25
N THR A 178 -3.90 21.55 -0.18
CA THR A 178 -5.35 21.69 -0.42
C THR A 178 -5.61 21.52 -1.91
N LEU A 179 -6.84 21.10 -2.24
CA LEU A 179 -7.32 21.02 -3.62
C LEU A 179 -7.23 22.38 -4.33
#